data_AF-A0A937QE28-F1
#
_entry.id   AF-A0A937QE28-F1
#
_cell.length_a   1.000
_cell.length_b   1.000
_cell.length_c   1.000
_cell.angle_alpha   90.00
_cell.angle_beta   90.00
_cell.angle_gamma   90.00
#
_symmetry.space_group_name_H-M   'P 1'
#
loop_
_entity.id
_entity.type
_entity.pdbx_description
1 polymer ?
#
loop_
_entity_poly.entity_id
_entity_poly.type
_entity_poly.pdbx_seq_one_letter_code
_entity_poly.pdbx_strand_id
1 'polypeptide(L)'
;MALTYSFGNDPAKIERYKAFWNLDDVKRPLVGFSCIGWFPLEYFKACKSWRVNEYITPDMIDPEEWLDDQERLLLEGEEIDDDILRGACPSQVAFPYFLPASLDCKIVVLPSNIMGEERKLPWEEALKVRLDLDHPWFRKYIDFATALTRKANGRYPISHGAELGPTDIHALLRGHNQSILDLMDYEKESSELLWKLGYIFRQFTQVLWKQIPLYHGGYFDAQYQLWSPGPIVRMQEDAIAVYSPDLYRRLVQPIDRMIAGSFANSFIHLHSTSMFLLEAFLEIEEIRCFEINIEKFNITVKDMITRFQRVQEAKRPLLIRGSLDEDELRLVCDSLDPRGLYLHIIIENKEESEPLRQILGI
;
A
#
# COMPACT_ATOMS: atom_id res chain seq x y z
N MET A 1 17.30 13.54 -30.52
CA MET A 1 16.12 12.71 -30.22
C MET A 1 15.90 12.82 -28.73
N ALA A 2 14.79 13.39 -28.27
CA ALA A 2 14.44 13.32 -26.85
C ALA A 2 14.31 11.82 -26.50
N LEU A 3 14.99 11.39 -25.45
CA LEU A 3 14.83 10.03 -24.92
C LEU A 3 13.39 9.94 -24.41
N THR A 4 12.52 9.22 -25.13
CA THR A 4 11.19 8.86 -24.62
C THR A 4 11.39 7.78 -23.57
N TYR A 5 11.28 8.16 -22.29
CA TYR A 5 11.30 7.21 -21.18
C TYR A 5 10.00 6.39 -21.19
N SER A 6 10.11 5.06 -21.14
CA SER A 6 8.94 4.17 -21.15
C SER A 6 7.97 4.51 -20.02
N PHE A 7 6.66 4.42 -20.30
CA PHE A 7 5.61 4.64 -19.30
C PHE A 7 5.64 6.02 -18.62
N GLY A 8 6.22 7.03 -19.29
CA GLY A 8 6.34 8.38 -18.75
C GLY A 8 7.34 8.50 -17.58
N ASN A 9 8.22 7.51 -17.40
CA ASN A 9 9.16 7.43 -16.28
C ASN A 9 10.41 8.32 -16.44
N ASP A 10 10.23 9.60 -16.77
CA ASP A 10 11.33 10.55 -16.84
C ASP A 10 12.00 10.70 -15.45
N PRO A 11 13.30 10.40 -15.30
CA PRO A 11 14.02 10.55 -14.03
C PRO A 11 13.99 11.97 -13.47
N ALA A 12 13.71 12.99 -14.29
CA ALA A 12 13.51 14.36 -13.81
C ALA A 12 12.36 14.49 -12.80
N LYS A 13 11.37 13.58 -12.84
CA LYS A 13 10.25 13.52 -11.87
C LYS A 13 10.72 13.25 -10.44
N ILE A 14 11.89 12.63 -10.24
CA ILE A 14 12.44 12.27 -8.93
C ILE A 14 12.61 13.49 -8.01
N GLU A 15 12.95 14.66 -8.55
CA GLU A 15 13.11 15.87 -7.74
C GLU A 15 11.79 16.29 -7.07
N ARG A 16 10.65 16.03 -7.71
CA ARG A 16 9.34 16.30 -7.09
C ARG A 16 9.03 15.37 -5.92
N TYR A 17 9.45 14.11 -5.99
CA TYR A 17 9.34 13.18 -4.88
C TYR A 17 10.23 13.59 -3.71
N LYS A 18 11.47 14.04 -3.97
CA LYS A 18 12.34 14.58 -2.92
C LYS A 18 11.71 15.80 -2.23
N ALA A 19 11.17 16.74 -3.02
CA ALA A 19 10.46 17.89 -2.49
C ALA A 19 9.25 17.50 -1.64
N PHE A 20 8.48 16.49 -2.08
CA PHE A 20 7.37 15.91 -1.32
C PHE A 20 7.84 15.39 0.06
N TRP A 21 8.87 14.53 0.09
CA TRP A 21 9.38 13.95 1.35
C TRP A 21 9.99 14.97 2.31
N ASN A 22 10.51 16.09 1.79
CA ASN A 22 11.19 17.12 2.56
C ASN A 22 10.28 18.29 2.99
N LEU A 23 9.04 18.34 2.49
CA LEU A 23 8.15 19.50 2.63
C LEU A 23 8.75 20.79 2.03
N ASP A 24 9.49 20.66 0.94
CA ASP A 24 10.12 21.80 0.27
C ASP A 24 9.06 22.74 -0.33
N ASP A 25 9.38 24.02 -0.41
CA ASP A 25 8.49 25.03 -1.00
C ASP A 25 8.26 24.73 -2.50
N VAL A 26 7.00 24.45 -2.86
CA VAL A 26 6.56 24.12 -4.22
C VAL A 26 5.36 24.97 -4.62
N LYS A 27 5.18 25.19 -5.93
CA LYS A 27 4.07 25.99 -6.45
C LYS A 27 2.72 25.26 -6.50
N ARG A 28 2.77 23.93 -6.60
CA ARG A 28 1.60 23.04 -6.73
C ARG A 28 1.97 21.65 -6.19
N PRO A 29 1.00 20.83 -5.75
CA PRO A 29 1.27 19.49 -5.23
C PRO A 29 1.90 18.57 -6.28
N LEU A 30 2.46 17.44 -5.83
CA LEU A 30 2.75 16.29 -6.71
C LEU A 30 1.41 15.71 -7.20
N VAL A 31 1.28 15.44 -8.49
CA VAL A 31 0.03 14.94 -9.08
C VAL A 31 0.30 13.70 -9.93
N GLY A 32 -0.49 12.66 -9.72
CA GLY A 32 -0.55 11.50 -10.60
C GLY A 32 -1.98 11.11 -10.89
N PHE A 33 -2.26 10.64 -12.10
CA PHE A 33 -3.54 10.03 -12.45
C PHE A 33 -3.39 8.55 -12.75
N SER A 34 -4.42 7.78 -12.44
CA SER A 34 -4.47 6.35 -12.68
C SER A 34 -5.86 5.93 -13.16
N CYS A 35 -5.91 5.15 -14.22
CA CYS A 35 -7.12 4.44 -14.67
C CYS A 35 -7.30 3.10 -13.94
N ILE A 36 -6.32 2.72 -13.10
CA ILE A 36 -6.36 1.52 -12.27
C ILE A 36 -7.21 1.81 -11.03
N GLY A 37 -8.41 1.24 -11.04
CA GLY A 37 -9.43 1.40 -10.01
C GLY A 37 -9.22 0.51 -8.77
N TRP A 38 -10.33 0.01 -8.22
CA TRP A 38 -10.38 -0.63 -6.90
C TRP A 38 -10.41 -2.16 -6.94
N PHE A 39 -10.64 -2.76 -8.10
CA PHE A 39 -10.88 -4.20 -8.27
C PHE A 39 -9.74 -4.87 -9.07
N PRO A 40 -8.58 -5.11 -8.44
CA PRO A 40 -7.37 -5.51 -9.16
C PRO A 40 -7.47 -6.87 -9.87
N LEU A 41 -8.32 -7.79 -9.39
CA LEU A 41 -8.53 -9.10 -10.02
C LEU A 41 -9.02 -8.99 -11.47
N GLU A 42 -9.73 -7.93 -11.83
CA GLU A 42 -10.29 -7.75 -13.17
C GLU A 42 -9.21 -7.46 -14.22
N TYR A 43 -8.07 -6.93 -13.80
CA TYR A 43 -6.99 -6.49 -14.67
C TYR A 43 -6.06 -7.62 -15.15
N PHE A 44 -6.07 -8.76 -14.46
CA PHE A 44 -5.13 -9.86 -14.73
C PHE A 44 -5.86 -11.08 -15.28
N LYS A 45 -5.45 -11.53 -16.47
CA LYS A 45 -6.02 -12.72 -17.11
C LYS A 45 -5.79 -13.98 -16.28
N ALA A 46 -4.65 -14.07 -15.60
CA ALA A 46 -4.32 -15.20 -14.72
C ALA A 46 -5.42 -15.44 -13.66
N CYS A 47 -5.98 -14.39 -13.08
CA CYS A 47 -7.06 -14.47 -12.09
C CYS A 47 -8.36 -15.07 -12.63
N LYS A 48 -8.63 -14.93 -13.93
CA LYS A 48 -9.88 -15.40 -14.56
C LYS A 48 -9.99 -16.92 -14.63
N SER A 49 -8.88 -17.63 -14.42
CA SER A 49 -8.85 -19.08 -14.38
C SER A 49 -9.36 -19.65 -13.05
N TRP A 50 -9.37 -18.84 -11.98
CA TRP A 50 -9.74 -19.24 -10.64
C TRP A 50 -11.25 -19.36 -10.47
N ARG A 51 -11.70 -20.41 -9.75
CA ARG A 51 -13.12 -20.68 -9.53
C ARG A 51 -13.55 -20.26 -8.13
N VAL A 52 -14.77 -19.74 -8.00
CA VAL A 52 -15.34 -19.41 -6.68
C VAL A 52 -15.34 -20.65 -5.77
N ASN A 53 -14.92 -20.47 -4.53
CA ASN A 53 -14.67 -21.49 -3.49
C ASN A 53 -13.45 -22.40 -3.76
N GLU A 54 -12.63 -22.11 -4.75
CA GLU A 54 -11.33 -22.76 -4.94
C GLU A 54 -10.30 -22.18 -3.97
N TYR A 55 -9.37 -23.03 -3.54
CA TYR A 55 -8.20 -22.61 -2.78
C TYR A 55 -7.03 -22.39 -3.71
N ILE A 56 -6.44 -21.19 -3.66
CA ILE A 56 -5.25 -20.87 -4.44
C ILE A 56 -4.04 -21.55 -3.78
N THR A 57 -3.19 -22.17 -4.59
CA THR A 57 -1.92 -22.79 -4.17
C THR A 57 -0.75 -22.11 -4.87
N PRO A 58 0.50 -22.22 -4.37
CA PRO A 58 1.66 -21.60 -5.01
C PRO A 58 1.84 -22.00 -6.48
N ASP A 59 1.52 -23.25 -6.82
CA ASP A 59 1.67 -23.80 -8.18
C ASP A 59 0.63 -23.24 -9.16
N MET A 60 -0.47 -22.66 -8.67
CA MET A 60 -1.47 -21.97 -9.49
C MET A 60 -1.04 -20.55 -9.90
N ILE A 61 0.06 -20.04 -9.34
CA ILE A 61 0.60 -18.72 -9.68
C ILE A 61 1.85 -18.94 -10.53
N ASP A 62 1.74 -18.70 -11.83
CA ASP A 62 2.89 -18.53 -12.71
C ASP A 62 3.15 -17.03 -12.93
N PRO A 63 4.23 -16.44 -12.38
CA PRO A 63 4.56 -15.03 -12.60
C PRO A 63 4.57 -14.58 -14.06
N GLU A 64 4.94 -15.46 -15.00
CA GLU A 64 5.02 -15.13 -16.43
C GLU A 64 3.66 -14.72 -17.01
N GLU A 65 2.57 -15.31 -16.53
CA GLU A 65 1.20 -15.03 -16.98
C GLU A 65 0.71 -13.62 -16.62
N TRP A 66 1.41 -12.93 -15.71
CA TRP A 66 1.03 -11.61 -15.21
C TRP A 66 1.80 -10.47 -15.88
N LEU A 67 2.97 -10.75 -16.46
CA LEU A 67 3.92 -9.72 -16.85
C LEU A 67 3.39 -8.77 -17.93
N ASP A 68 2.66 -9.30 -18.92
CA ASP A 68 2.11 -8.49 -20.01
C ASP A 68 0.92 -7.65 -19.56
N ASP A 69 0.08 -8.20 -18.67
CA ASP A 69 -1.03 -7.42 -18.09
C ASP A 69 -0.49 -6.33 -17.15
N GLN A 70 0.59 -6.57 -16.41
CA GLN A 70 1.28 -5.55 -15.61
C GLN A 70 1.78 -4.39 -16.48
N GLU A 71 2.53 -4.68 -17.55
CA GLU A 71 3.02 -3.62 -18.45
C GLU A 71 1.88 -2.86 -19.12
N ARG A 72 0.80 -3.56 -19.50
CA ARG A 72 -0.39 -2.93 -20.08
C ARG A 72 -0.97 -1.87 -19.14
N LEU A 73 -0.96 -2.10 -17.82
CA LEU A 73 -1.44 -1.11 -16.85
C LEU A 73 -0.52 0.13 -16.77
N LEU A 74 0.78 -0.02 -17.03
CA LEU A 74 1.73 1.11 -17.00
C LEU A 74 1.61 2.02 -18.25
N LEU A 75 0.98 1.55 -19.33
CA LEU A 75 0.83 2.31 -20.58
C LEU A 75 0.07 3.62 -20.42
N GLU A 76 -0.76 3.77 -19.38
CA GLU A 76 -1.41 5.04 -19.07
C GLU A 76 -0.41 6.21 -18.95
N GLY A 77 0.84 5.93 -18.53
CA GLY A 77 1.90 6.94 -18.44
C GLY A 77 2.50 7.37 -19.78
N GLU A 78 2.19 6.67 -20.87
CA GLU A 78 2.52 7.14 -22.22
C GLU A 78 1.47 8.14 -22.74
N GLU A 79 0.28 8.14 -22.14
CA GLU A 79 -0.86 8.92 -22.60
C GLU A 79 -1.18 10.11 -21.69
N ILE A 80 -0.91 9.98 -20.39
CA ILE A 80 -1.21 10.97 -19.35
C ILE A 80 0.08 11.70 -18.97
N ASP A 81 0.08 13.02 -19.15
CA ASP A 81 1.18 13.88 -18.71
C ASP A 81 0.93 14.32 -17.26
N ASP A 82 1.66 13.67 -16.34
CA ASP A 82 1.62 13.91 -14.90
C ASP A 82 3.01 13.80 -14.26
N ASP A 83 3.10 13.95 -12.94
CA ASP A 83 4.38 14.05 -12.25
C ASP A 83 4.93 12.70 -11.75
N ILE A 84 4.21 11.60 -11.93
CA ILE A 84 4.53 10.34 -11.23
C ILE A 84 5.37 9.38 -12.08
N LEU A 85 6.16 8.56 -11.39
CA LEU A 85 6.78 7.37 -11.91
C LEU A 85 5.80 6.20 -11.76
N ARG A 86 5.70 5.34 -12.77
CA ARG A 86 4.87 4.14 -12.80
C ARG A 86 5.74 2.89 -12.70
N GLY A 87 5.41 2.02 -11.76
CA GLY A 87 6.07 0.74 -11.55
C GLY A 87 5.11 -0.36 -11.16
N ALA A 88 5.66 -1.54 -10.90
CA ALA A 88 4.90 -2.75 -10.65
C ALA A 88 5.36 -3.47 -9.37
N CYS A 89 4.49 -4.29 -8.80
CA CYS A 89 4.84 -5.19 -7.70
C CYS A 89 4.22 -6.57 -7.89
N PRO A 90 4.68 -7.60 -7.14
CA PRO A 90 4.08 -8.92 -7.21
C PRO A 90 2.56 -8.85 -7.04
N SER A 91 1.84 -9.32 -8.07
CA SER A 91 0.38 -9.35 -8.18
C SER A 91 -0.40 -8.03 -8.12
N GLN A 92 0.22 -6.86 -7.93
CA GLN A 92 -0.46 -5.53 -7.92
C GLN A 92 -1.80 -5.52 -7.14
N VAL A 93 -1.80 -5.98 -5.89
CA VAL A 93 -2.98 -6.07 -4.99
C VAL A 93 -4.06 -7.06 -5.43
N ALA A 94 -3.93 -7.70 -6.59
CA ALA A 94 -4.80 -8.82 -6.95
C ALA A 94 -4.57 -10.03 -6.04
N PHE A 95 -3.36 -10.17 -5.47
CA PHE A 95 -3.02 -11.18 -4.48
C PHE A 95 -2.19 -10.61 -3.32
N PRO A 96 -2.79 -9.89 -2.34
CA PRO A 96 -2.08 -9.30 -1.21
C PRO A 96 -1.86 -10.30 -0.05
N TYR A 97 -1.63 -11.57 -0.38
CA TYR A 97 -1.67 -12.67 0.58
C TYR A 97 -0.39 -13.53 0.62
N PHE A 98 0.73 -13.12 0.02
CA PHE A 98 1.96 -13.93 0.07
C PHE A 98 2.48 -14.08 1.49
N LEU A 99 2.40 -13.04 2.32
CA LEU A 99 2.80 -13.07 3.71
C LEU A 99 1.89 -13.97 4.57
N PRO A 100 0.55 -13.77 4.64
CA PRO A 100 -0.31 -14.67 5.41
C PRO A 100 -0.26 -16.12 4.88
N ALA A 101 -0.15 -16.32 3.55
CA ALA A 101 -0.01 -17.67 3.00
C ALA A 101 1.33 -18.32 3.37
N SER A 102 2.40 -17.53 3.56
CA SER A 102 3.67 -18.00 4.13
C SER A 102 3.61 -18.34 5.62
N LEU A 103 2.46 -18.09 6.26
CA LEU A 103 2.13 -18.50 7.63
C LEU A 103 1.00 -19.54 7.64
N ASP A 104 0.88 -20.33 6.57
CA ASP A 104 -0.10 -21.39 6.37
C ASP A 104 -1.58 -20.95 6.33
N CYS A 105 -1.88 -19.65 6.12
CA CYS A 105 -3.25 -19.23 5.85
C CYS A 105 -3.66 -19.68 4.44
N LYS A 106 -4.77 -20.42 4.34
CA LYS A 106 -5.34 -20.80 3.04
C LYS A 106 -6.01 -19.60 2.40
N ILE A 107 -5.89 -19.46 1.09
CA ILE A 107 -6.50 -18.35 0.34
C ILE A 107 -7.64 -18.90 -0.51
N VAL A 108 -8.86 -18.42 -0.27
CA VAL A 108 -10.07 -18.85 -0.98
C VAL A 108 -10.54 -17.77 -1.95
N VAL A 109 -11.03 -18.21 -3.10
CA VAL A 109 -11.61 -17.35 -4.13
C VAL A 109 -13.08 -17.08 -3.80
N LEU A 110 -13.45 -15.80 -3.71
CA LEU A 110 -14.82 -15.32 -3.56
C LEU A 110 -15.33 -14.78 -4.93
N PRO A 111 -16.62 -14.46 -5.09
CA PRO A 111 -17.17 -14.02 -6.39
C PRO A 111 -16.46 -12.84 -7.06
N SER A 112 -15.89 -11.91 -6.27
CA SER A 112 -15.25 -10.69 -6.78
C SER A 112 -13.96 -10.31 -6.04
N ASN A 113 -13.49 -11.17 -5.13
CA ASN A 113 -12.24 -10.96 -4.41
C ASN A 113 -11.65 -12.32 -4.01
N ILE A 114 -10.47 -12.31 -3.37
CA ILE A 114 -9.91 -13.46 -2.68
C ILE A 114 -9.73 -13.11 -1.21
N MET A 115 -9.73 -14.11 -0.33
CA MET A 115 -9.67 -13.91 1.10
C MET A 115 -8.82 -14.97 1.78
N GLY A 116 -8.06 -14.57 2.80
CA GLY A 116 -7.43 -15.50 3.73
C GLY A 116 -8.47 -16.15 4.64
N GLU A 117 -8.45 -17.47 4.73
CA GLU A 117 -9.30 -18.21 5.67
C GLU A 117 -8.75 -18.09 7.09
N GLU A 118 -9.66 -17.86 8.04
CA GLU A 118 -9.33 -17.84 9.46
C GLU A 118 -8.83 -19.22 9.92
N ARG A 119 -7.69 -19.25 10.62
CA ARG A 119 -7.12 -20.49 11.15
C ARG A 119 -7.66 -20.87 12.53
N LYS A 120 -8.09 -19.88 13.32
CA LYS A 120 -8.60 -20.06 14.70
C LYS A 120 -7.68 -20.93 15.56
N LEU A 121 -6.38 -20.65 15.47
CA LEU A 121 -5.36 -21.44 16.17
C LEU A 121 -5.55 -21.36 17.69
N PRO A 122 -5.11 -22.35 18.48
CA PRO A 122 -4.88 -22.17 19.90
C PRO A 122 -3.62 -21.30 20.15
N TRP A 123 -3.51 -20.67 21.32
CA TRP A 123 -2.39 -19.76 21.64
C TRP A 123 -1.02 -20.43 21.53
N GLU A 124 -0.90 -21.69 21.98
CA GLU A 124 0.36 -22.44 21.90
C GLU A 124 0.87 -22.63 20.48
N GLU A 125 -0.01 -22.68 19.48
CA GLU A 125 0.34 -22.78 18.07
C GLU A 125 0.55 -21.39 17.46
N ALA A 126 -0.34 -20.44 17.76
CA ALA A 126 -0.24 -19.07 17.27
C ALA A 126 1.08 -18.42 17.69
N LEU A 127 1.52 -18.62 18.94
CA LEU A 127 2.80 -18.11 19.44
C LEU A 127 4.03 -18.84 18.87
N LYS A 128 3.88 -19.95 18.12
CA LYS A 128 5.00 -20.66 17.47
C LYS A 128 5.21 -20.27 16.00
N VAL A 129 4.32 -19.43 15.43
CA VAL A 129 4.45 -18.99 14.04
C VAL A 129 5.79 -18.29 13.81
N ARG A 130 6.36 -18.50 12.62
CA ARG A 130 7.63 -17.90 12.20
C ARG A 130 7.63 -17.80 10.69
N LEU A 131 8.32 -16.80 10.16
CA LEU A 131 8.58 -16.71 8.74
C LEU A 131 9.61 -17.79 8.35
N ASP A 132 9.22 -18.70 7.48
CA ASP A 132 10.12 -19.65 6.83
C ASP A 132 10.46 -19.15 5.42
N LEU A 133 11.73 -18.85 5.16
CA LEU A 133 12.19 -18.37 3.86
C LEU A 133 12.24 -19.48 2.80
N ASP A 134 12.15 -20.75 3.22
CA ASP A 134 12.02 -21.88 2.33
C ASP A 134 10.56 -22.26 2.05
N HIS A 135 9.61 -21.53 2.65
CA HIS A 135 8.18 -21.76 2.45
C HIS A 135 7.80 -21.60 0.97
N PRO A 136 6.97 -22.49 0.38
CA PRO A 136 6.58 -22.40 -1.02
C PRO A 136 5.98 -21.05 -1.43
N TRP A 137 5.13 -20.45 -0.58
CA TRP A 137 4.57 -19.11 -0.82
C TRP A 137 5.61 -18.00 -0.78
N PHE A 138 6.58 -18.07 0.12
CA PHE A 138 7.66 -17.08 0.19
C PHE A 138 8.56 -17.18 -1.04
N ARG A 139 8.95 -18.39 -1.44
CA ARG A 139 9.72 -18.63 -2.67
C ARG A 139 8.97 -18.12 -3.90
N LYS A 140 7.67 -18.41 -4.01
CA LYS A 140 6.83 -17.91 -5.09
C LYS A 140 6.81 -16.38 -5.16
N TYR A 141 6.75 -15.69 -4.01
CA TYR A 141 6.83 -14.24 -3.94
C TYR A 141 8.16 -13.70 -4.50
N ILE A 142 9.28 -14.33 -4.14
CA ILE A 142 10.61 -13.96 -4.66
C ILE A 142 10.75 -14.29 -6.15
N ASP A 143 10.23 -15.42 -6.61
CA ASP A 143 10.20 -15.78 -8.04
C ASP A 143 9.43 -14.74 -8.85
N PHE A 144 8.30 -14.27 -8.31
CA PHE A 144 7.49 -13.24 -8.95
C PHE A 144 8.25 -11.91 -9.04
N ALA A 145 8.84 -11.45 -7.94
CA ALA A 145 9.68 -10.25 -7.94
C ALA A 145 10.87 -10.35 -8.91
N THR A 146 11.45 -11.54 -9.04
CA THR A 146 12.54 -11.82 -9.98
C THR A 146 12.06 -11.74 -11.43
N ALA A 147 10.91 -12.35 -11.75
CA ALA A 147 10.30 -12.29 -13.08
C ALA A 147 9.95 -10.84 -13.48
N LEU A 148 9.38 -10.06 -12.55
CA LEU A 148 9.10 -8.64 -12.73
C LEU A 148 10.37 -7.83 -12.96
N THR A 149 11.41 -8.05 -12.15
CA THR A 149 12.70 -7.37 -12.31
C THR A 149 13.30 -7.63 -13.69
N ARG A 150 13.27 -8.89 -14.14
CA ARG A 150 13.75 -9.29 -15.48
C ARG A 150 12.93 -8.63 -16.59
N LYS A 151 11.60 -8.63 -16.47
CA LYS A 151 10.70 -7.98 -17.44
C LYS A 151 10.95 -6.48 -17.50
N ALA A 152 11.02 -5.81 -16.34
CA ALA A 152 11.25 -4.38 -16.24
C ALA A 152 12.54 -3.95 -16.93
N ASN A 153 13.63 -4.70 -16.72
CA ASN A 153 14.93 -4.44 -17.34
C ASN A 153 15.36 -2.96 -17.23
N GLY A 154 15.07 -2.34 -16.07
CA GLY A 154 15.39 -0.94 -15.78
C GLY A 154 14.45 0.11 -16.39
N ARG A 155 13.36 -0.26 -17.08
CA ARG A 155 12.39 0.70 -17.66
C ARG A 155 11.40 1.28 -16.66
N TYR A 156 11.19 0.59 -15.54
CA TYR A 156 10.28 1.00 -14.47
C TYR A 156 10.71 0.39 -13.14
N PRO A 157 10.38 1.01 -11.99
CA PRO A 157 10.66 0.48 -10.67
C PRO A 157 9.84 -0.77 -10.35
N ILE A 158 10.42 -1.67 -9.56
CA ILE A 158 9.72 -2.80 -8.92
C ILE A 158 9.70 -2.56 -7.40
N SER A 159 8.61 -2.94 -6.73
CA SER A 159 8.47 -2.84 -5.27
C SER A 159 7.96 -4.12 -4.61
N HIS A 160 7.80 -4.05 -3.29
CA HIS A 160 6.97 -5.01 -2.53
C HIS A 160 5.49 -4.93 -2.93
N GLY A 161 4.79 -6.05 -2.72
CA GLY A 161 3.34 -6.13 -2.77
C GLY A 161 2.67 -5.40 -1.60
N ALA A 162 1.35 -5.26 -1.68
CA ALA A 162 0.53 -4.62 -0.65
C ALA A 162 0.09 -5.62 0.44
N GLU A 163 1.05 -6.31 1.05
CA GLU A 163 0.79 -7.37 2.04
C GLU A 163 0.04 -6.88 3.28
N LEU A 164 -0.72 -7.78 3.91
CA LEU A 164 -1.49 -7.53 5.14
C LEU A 164 -0.63 -7.12 6.33
N GLY A 165 -1.20 -6.27 7.19
CA GLY A 165 -0.56 -5.76 8.40
C GLY A 165 -0.52 -6.77 9.55
N PRO A 166 0.27 -6.51 10.59
CA PRO A 166 0.29 -7.31 11.82
C PRO A 166 -1.08 -7.60 12.44
N THR A 167 -1.99 -6.62 12.52
CA THR A 167 -3.34 -6.81 13.09
C THR A 167 -4.24 -7.65 12.19
N ASP A 168 -4.10 -7.54 10.88
CA ASP A 168 -4.84 -8.33 9.90
C ASP A 168 -4.39 -9.80 9.93
N ILE A 169 -3.08 -10.02 10.04
CA ILE A 169 -2.52 -11.37 10.20
C ILE A 169 -2.93 -11.94 11.57
N HIS A 170 -2.95 -11.13 12.63
CA HIS A 170 -3.45 -11.54 13.94
C HIS A 170 -4.92 -12.02 13.84
N ALA A 171 -5.76 -11.26 13.14
CA ALA A 171 -7.15 -11.61 12.87
C ALA A 171 -7.27 -12.92 12.06
N LEU A 172 -6.42 -13.14 11.04
CA LEU A 172 -6.41 -14.40 10.30
C LEU A 172 -5.99 -15.61 11.15
N LEU A 173 -4.99 -15.46 12.03
CA LEU A 173 -4.49 -16.56 12.85
C LEU A 173 -5.46 -16.92 14.00
N ARG A 174 -6.05 -15.92 14.65
CA ARG A 174 -6.95 -16.10 15.81
C ARG A 174 -8.43 -16.23 15.41
N GLY A 175 -8.79 -15.74 14.22
CA GLY A 175 -10.17 -15.52 13.75
C GLY A 175 -10.61 -14.08 14.05
N HIS A 176 -11.30 -13.41 13.12
CA HIS A 176 -11.52 -11.96 13.21
C HIS A 176 -12.25 -11.57 14.49
N ASN A 177 -13.36 -12.24 14.82
CA ASN A 177 -14.11 -11.96 16.05
C ASN A 177 -13.32 -12.32 17.31
N GLN A 178 -12.69 -13.50 17.32
CA GLN A 178 -11.96 -13.97 18.50
C GLN A 178 -10.74 -13.09 18.76
N SER A 179 -10.06 -12.62 17.73
CA SER A 179 -8.89 -11.75 17.83
C SER A 179 -9.20 -10.44 18.57
N ILE A 180 -10.41 -9.90 18.42
CA ILE A 180 -10.85 -8.67 19.11
C ILE A 180 -11.11 -8.96 20.60
N LEU A 181 -11.77 -10.07 20.90
CA LEU A 181 -12.00 -10.51 22.29
C LEU A 181 -10.67 -10.81 22.99
N ASP A 182 -9.74 -11.43 22.27
CA ASP A 182 -8.41 -11.78 22.73
C ASP A 182 -7.61 -10.55 23.19
N LEU A 183 -7.79 -9.37 22.56
CA LEU A 183 -7.12 -8.13 22.99
C LEU A 183 -7.52 -7.71 24.42
N MET A 184 -8.69 -8.13 24.90
CA MET A 184 -9.20 -7.81 26.23
C MET A 184 -8.96 -8.95 27.22
N ASP A 185 -9.28 -10.18 26.81
CA ASP A 185 -9.26 -11.35 27.69
C ASP A 185 -7.87 -12.00 27.81
N TYR A 186 -7.04 -11.85 26.76
CA TYR A 186 -5.71 -12.45 26.62
C TYR A 186 -4.70 -11.41 26.13
N GLU A 187 -4.67 -10.25 26.78
CA GLU A 187 -3.89 -9.09 26.35
C GLU A 187 -2.39 -9.40 26.20
N LYS A 188 -1.83 -10.20 27.12
CA LYS A 188 -0.40 -10.56 27.11
C LYS A 188 -0.05 -11.40 25.90
N GLU A 189 -0.81 -12.46 25.65
CA GLU A 189 -0.63 -13.36 24.51
C GLU A 189 -0.85 -12.63 23.18
N SER A 190 -1.87 -11.76 23.13
CA SER A 190 -2.13 -10.91 21.97
C SER A 190 -0.98 -9.96 21.70
N SER A 191 -0.45 -9.29 22.73
CA SER A 191 0.72 -8.42 22.60
C SER A 191 1.94 -9.19 22.10
N GLU A 192 2.22 -10.36 22.67
CA GLU A 192 3.35 -11.20 22.25
C GLU A 192 3.22 -11.63 20.79
N LEU A 193 2.02 -12.05 20.38
CA LEU A 193 1.76 -12.44 18.99
C LEU A 193 1.87 -11.25 18.04
N LEU A 194 1.25 -10.11 18.35
CA LEU A 194 1.33 -8.90 17.52
C LEU A 194 2.79 -8.45 17.33
N TRP A 195 3.59 -8.42 18.40
CA TRP A 195 5.02 -8.09 18.30
C TRP A 195 5.77 -9.06 17.38
N LYS A 196 5.47 -10.36 17.49
CA LYS A 196 6.05 -11.39 16.62
C LYS A 196 5.67 -11.17 15.16
N LEU A 197 4.40 -10.87 14.89
CA LEU A 197 3.90 -10.58 13.55
C LEU A 197 4.52 -9.31 12.98
N GLY A 198 4.72 -8.26 13.80
CA GLY A 198 5.44 -7.06 13.39
C GLY A 198 6.89 -7.34 12.96
N TYR A 199 7.60 -8.20 13.70
CA TYR A 199 8.95 -8.62 13.31
C TYR A 199 8.97 -9.44 12.02
N ILE A 200 7.99 -10.33 11.83
CA ILE A 200 7.81 -11.11 10.60
C ILE A 200 7.53 -10.19 9.42
N PHE A 201 6.59 -9.24 9.55
CA PHE A 201 6.27 -8.25 8.52
C PHE A 201 7.52 -7.44 8.12
N ARG A 202 8.25 -6.89 9.10
CA ARG A 202 9.50 -6.17 8.85
C ARG A 202 10.51 -7.06 8.11
N GLN A 203 10.72 -8.29 8.57
CA GLN A 203 11.67 -9.21 7.95
C GLN A 203 11.28 -9.54 6.51
N PHE A 204 10.00 -9.82 6.26
CA PHE A 204 9.46 -10.13 4.94
C PHE A 204 9.77 -9.00 3.95
N THR A 205 9.46 -7.75 4.32
CA THR A 205 9.74 -6.55 3.52
C THR A 205 11.25 -6.33 3.31
N GLN A 206 12.08 -6.49 4.35
CA GLN A 206 13.53 -6.32 4.25
C GLN A 206 14.21 -7.38 3.38
N VAL A 207 13.72 -8.63 3.40
CA VAL A 207 14.28 -9.68 2.55
C VAL A 207 14.01 -9.38 1.09
N LEU A 208 12.79 -8.94 0.74
CA LEU A 208 12.49 -8.57 -0.64
C LEU A 208 13.34 -7.38 -1.11
N TRP A 209 13.49 -6.34 -0.29
CA TRP A 209 14.30 -5.17 -0.66
C TRP A 209 15.77 -5.49 -0.96
N LYS A 210 16.28 -6.63 -0.47
CA LYS A 210 17.62 -7.13 -0.81
C LYS A 210 17.68 -7.83 -2.17
N GLN A 211 16.54 -8.24 -2.72
CA GLN A 211 16.43 -9.01 -3.97
C GLN A 211 16.08 -8.15 -5.18
N ILE A 212 15.39 -7.02 -4.98
CA ILE A 212 14.96 -6.13 -6.07
C ILE A 212 15.91 -4.95 -6.26
N PRO A 213 16.15 -4.50 -7.50
CA PRO A 213 17.07 -3.40 -7.78
C PRO A 213 16.47 -2.06 -7.37
N LEU A 214 17.34 -1.11 -7.01
CA LEU A 214 16.95 0.29 -6.83
C LEU A 214 16.63 0.93 -8.18
N TYR A 215 15.66 1.85 -8.18
CA TYR A 215 15.31 2.62 -9.37
C TYR A 215 15.86 4.04 -9.24
N HIS A 216 16.84 4.37 -10.09
CA HIS A 216 17.63 5.61 -10.01
C HIS A 216 18.16 5.91 -8.60
N GLY A 217 18.63 4.85 -7.91
CA GLY A 217 19.20 4.94 -6.56
C GLY A 217 18.19 5.05 -5.42
N GLY A 218 16.89 5.01 -5.71
CA GLY A 218 15.83 5.01 -4.69
C GLY A 218 14.98 3.75 -4.66
N TYR A 219 14.05 3.76 -3.72
CA TYR A 219 13.06 2.72 -3.44
C TYR A 219 11.69 3.18 -3.94
N PHE A 220 10.73 2.26 -3.97
CA PHE A 220 9.44 2.51 -4.60
C PHE A 220 8.30 1.79 -3.88
N ASP A 221 7.11 2.35 -3.92
CA ASP A 221 5.85 1.65 -3.65
C ASP A 221 4.98 1.72 -4.91
N ALA A 222 4.71 0.55 -5.52
CA ALA A 222 3.95 0.48 -6.76
C ALA A 222 2.44 0.58 -6.57
N GLN A 223 1.92 0.49 -5.35
CA GLN A 223 0.48 0.66 -5.14
C GLN A 223 0.10 2.14 -5.23
N TYR A 224 0.92 3.00 -4.65
CA TYR A 224 0.71 4.44 -4.62
C TYR A 224 1.69 5.22 -5.50
N GLN A 225 2.47 4.52 -6.33
CA GLN A 225 3.41 5.11 -7.28
C GLN A 225 4.38 6.11 -6.59
N LEU A 226 4.84 5.73 -5.40
CA LEU A 226 5.59 6.60 -4.49
C LEU A 226 7.07 6.23 -4.48
N TRP A 227 7.90 7.07 -5.11
CA TRP A 227 9.36 6.93 -5.06
C TRP A 227 9.93 7.53 -3.78
N SER A 228 11.01 6.94 -3.28
CA SER A 228 11.65 7.33 -2.03
C SER A 228 13.19 7.30 -2.10
N PRO A 229 13.89 8.32 -1.56
CA PRO A 229 15.36 8.38 -1.62
C PRO A 229 16.08 7.36 -0.71
N GLY A 230 15.35 6.64 0.13
CA GLY A 230 15.88 5.60 1.01
C GLY A 230 14.85 4.49 1.21
N PRO A 231 15.21 3.40 1.92
CA PRO A 231 14.32 2.26 2.13
C PRO A 231 12.94 2.71 2.60
N ILE A 232 11.89 2.25 1.90
CA ILE A 232 10.50 2.57 2.21
C ILE A 232 9.75 1.32 2.67
N VAL A 233 8.81 1.51 3.59
CA VAL A 233 7.77 0.53 3.93
C VAL A 233 6.40 1.17 3.81
N ARG A 234 5.48 0.44 3.18
CA ARG A 234 4.05 0.68 3.29
C ARG A 234 3.50 -0.10 4.47
N MET A 235 2.83 0.58 5.39
CA MET A 235 2.11 -0.02 6.50
C MET A 235 0.61 0.06 6.24
N GLN A 236 -0.12 -0.92 6.74
CA GLN A 236 -1.58 -0.91 6.81
C GLN A 236 -1.99 -1.73 8.02
N GLU A 237 -3.14 -1.43 8.58
CA GLU A 237 -3.72 -2.16 9.71
C GLU A 237 -5.24 -2.04 9.61
N ASP A 238 -5.90 -2.89 8.81
CA ASP A 238 -7.34 -2.71 8.53
C ASP A 238 -8.21 -3.17 9.70
N ALA A 239 -7.78 -4.21 10.43
CA ALA A 239 -8.50 -4.75 11.57
C ALA A 239 -8.68 -3.75 12.73
N ILE A 240 -7.89 -2.66 12.78
CA ILE A 240 -8.04 -1.63 13.82
C ILE A 240 -9.34 -0.81 13.69
N ALA A 241 -10.06 -0.92 12.57
CA ALA A 241 -11.32 -0.21 12.37
C ALA A 241 -12.36 -0.53 13.47
N VAL A 242 -12.17 -1.62 14.21
CA VAL A 242 -13.01 -2.05 15.33
C VAL A 242 -12.29 -1.97 16.69
N TYR A 243 -11.08 -1.39 16.75
CA TYR A 243 -10.31 -1.25 18.00
C TYR A 243 -10.66 0.08 18.68
N SER A 244 -10.57 0.11 20.02
CA SER A 244 -10.62 1.38 20.73
C SER A 244 -9.28 2.12 20.61
N PRO A 245 -9.27 3.47 20.69
CA PRO A 245 -8.02 4.23 20.73
C PRO A 245 -7.07 3.84 21.86
N ASP A 246 -7.60 3.33 22.97
CA ASP A 246 -6.80 2.82 24.09
C ASP A 246 -6.11 1.49 23.74
N LEU A 247 -6.86 0.54 23.17
CA LEU A 247 -6.31 -0.75 22.73
C LEU A 247 -5.23 -0.55 21.66
N TYR A 248 -5.49 0.30 20.67
CA TYR A 248 -4.50 0.63 19.64
C TYR A 248 -3.21 1.19 20.26
N ARG A 249 -3.30 2.21 21.12
CA ARG A 249 -2.12 2.83 21.75
C ARG A 249 -1.30 1.84 22.59
N ARG A 250 -1.96 0.95 23.32
CA ARG A 250 -1.29 -0.02 24.19
C ARG A 250 -0.64 -1.17 23.42
N LEU A 251 -1.34 -1.71 22.42
CA LEU A 251 -0.97 -2.99 21.82
C LEU A 251 -0.38 -2.87 20.41
N VAL A 252 -0.82 -1.91 19.60
CA VAL A 252 -0.47 -1.82 18.17
C VAL A 252 0.52 -0.69 17.90
N GLN A 253 0.27 0.51 18.44
CA GLN A 253 1.12 1.70 18.23
C GLN A 253 2.61 1.43 18.49
N PRO A 254 3.04 0.69 19.53
CA PRO A 254 4.45 0.38 19.74
C PRO A 254 5.08 -0.46 18.63
N ILE A 255 4.28 -1.32 17.99
CA ILE A 255 4.70 -2.21 16.91
C ILE A 255 4.79 -1.43 15.61
N ASP A 256 3.80 -0.59 15.32
CA ASP A 256 3.84 0.34 14.18
C ASP A 256 5.04 1.26 14.26
N ARG A 257 5.33 1.80 15.45
CA ARG A 257 6.55 2.57 15.72
C ARG A 257 7.81 1.79 15.37
N MET A 258 7.89 0.53 15.78
CA MET A 258 9.04 -0.34 15.48
C MET A 258 9.18 -0.64 13.98
N ILE A 259 8.09 -0.91 13.29
CA ILE A 259 8.10 -1.16 11.84
C ILE A 259 8.55 0.11 11.13
N ALA A 260 7.89 1.25 11.37
CA ALA A 260 8.21 2.52 10.73
C ALA A 260 9.67 2.93 10.96
N GLY A 261 10.16 2.83 12.20
CA GLY A 261 11.55 3.16 12.56
C GLY A 261 12.61 2.21 11.99
N SER A 262 12.21 1.11 11.37
CA SER A 262 13.14 0.15 10.72
C SER A 262 13.50 0.54 9.28
N PHE A 263 12.91 1.60 8.74
CA PHE A 263 13.11 2.09 7.38
C PHE A 263 13.38 3.61 7.38
N ALA A 264 14.11 4.11 6.38
CA ALA A 264 14.42 5.55 6.30
C ALA A 264 13.18 6.38 5.93
N ASN A 265 12.24 5.76 5.22
CA ASN A 265 10.94 6.30 4.89
C ASN A 265 9.86 5.27 5.20
N SER A 266 8.70 5.76 5.55
CA SER A 266 7.55 4.95 5.90
C SER A 266 6.30 5.74 5.55
N PHE A 267 5.25 5.04 5.18
CA PHE A 267 3.93 5.62 5.16
C PHE A 267 2.90 4.60 5.61
N ILE A 268 1.84 5.11 6.22
CA ILE A 268 0.70 4.28 6.61
C ILE A 268 -0.49 4.58 5.71
N HIS A 269 -1.06 3.52 5.15
CA HIS A 269 -2.31 3.53 4.42
C HIS A 269 -3.48 3.56 5.40
N LEU A 270 -4.39 4.51 5.23
CA LEU A 270 -5.58 4.66 6.06
C LEU A 270 -6.85 4.74 5.23
N HIS A 271 -7.84 3.97 5.66
CA HIS A 271 -9.23 4.13 5.24
C HIS A 271 -9.91 5.25 6.03
N SER A 272 -10.97 5.82 5.46
CA SER A 272 -11.78 6.84 6.13
C SER A 272 -12.41 6.33 7.43
N THR A 273 -12.61 5.01 7.54
CA THR A 273 -13.09 4.32 8.74
C THR A 273 -12.11 4.41 9.91
N SER A 274 -10.81 4.61 9.66
CA SER A 274 -9.77 4.68 10.69
C SER A 274 -9.49 6.11 11.17
N MET A 275 -10.21 7.12 10.68
CA MET A 275 -9.94 8.53 10.99
C MET A 275 -10.12 8.90 12.46
N PHE A 276 -10.84 8.10 13.24
CA PHE A 276 -10.94 8.29 14.70
C PHE A 276 -9.62 7.98 15.44
N LEU A 277 -8.69 7.27 14.79
CA LEU A 277 -7.35 6.95 15.30
C LEU A 277 -6.26 7.92 14.79
N LEU A 278 -6.59 8.91 13.96
CA LEU A 278 -5.60 9.79 13.31
C LEU A 278 -4.57 10.37 14.29
N GLU A 279 -5.02 10.84 15.46
CA GLU A 279 -4.11 11.37 16.48
C GLU A 279 -3.13 10.32 17.02
N ALA A 280 -3.60 9.09 17.24
CA ALA A 280 -2.77 8.02 17.72
C ALA A 280 -1.72 7.59 16.68
N PHE A 281 -2.00 7.78 15.39
CA PHE A 281 -0.98 7.60 14.36
C PHE A 281 0.00 8.76 14.26
N LEU A 282 -0.48 10.01 14.39
CA LEU A 282 0.39 11.21 14.39
C LEU A 282 1.36 11.23 15.58
N GLU A 283 1.04 10.54 16.67
CA GLU A 283 1.94 10.26 17.81
C GLU A 283 3.12 9.31 17.46
N ILE A 284 3.12 8.68 16.29
CA ILE A 284 4.24 7.86 15.80
C ILE A 284 5.12 8.73 14.90
N GLU A 285 6.16 9.33 15.46
CA GLU A 285 7.04 10.25 14.74
C GLU A 285 7.82 9.59 13.59
N GLU A 286 8.00 8.27 13.66
CA GLU A 286 8.66 7.45 12.67
C GLU A 286 7.80 7.23 11.42
N ILE A 287 6.48 7.43 11.49
CA ILE A 287 5.61 7.48 10.30
C ILE A 287 5.85 8.81 9.61
N ARG A 288 6.51 8.77 8.45
CA ARG A 288 6.87 9.98 7.72
C ARG A 288 5.71 10.51 6.91
N CYS A 289 4.98 9.65 6.21
CA CYS A 289 3.89 10.04 5.32
C CYS A 289 2.58 9.35 5.70
N PHE A 290 1.46 10.02 5.45
CA PHE A 290 0.12 9.48 5.63
C PHE A 290 -0.54 9.37 4.27
N GLU A 291 -0.95 8.16 3.91
CA GLU A 291 -1.80 7.95 2.74
C GLU A 291 -3.24 7.76 3.22
N ILE A 292 -4.17 8.52 2.66
CA ILE A 292 -5.57 8.48 3.05
C ILE A 292 -6.44 8.40 1.79
N ASN A 293 -7.19 7.29 1.69
CA ASN A 293 -8.16 7.11 0.62
C ASN A 293 -9.39 8.03 0.80
N ILE A 294 -9.89 8.58 -0.31
CA ILE A 294 -11.21 9.18 -0.39
C ILE A 294 -12.21 8.10 -0.79
N GLU A 295 -13.12 7.77 0.13
CA GLU A 295 -14.11 6.73 -0.02
C GLU A 295 -15.52 7.33 -0.04
N LYS A 296 -16.15 7.36 -1.22
CA LYS A 296 -17.43 8.06 -1.44
C LYS A 296 -18.60 7.55 -0.58
N PHE A 297 -18.48 6.40 0.04
CA PHE A 297 -19.54 5.79 0.86
C PHE A 297 -19.49 6.18 2.35
N ASN A 298 -18.46 6.91 2.81
CA ASN A 298 -18.26 7.18 4.24
C ASN A 298 -18.21 8.68 4.55
N ILE A 299 -17.03 9.29 4.53
CA ILE A 299 -16.82 10.69 4.90
C ILE A 299 -16.72 11.52 3.61
N THR A 300 -17.46 12.63 3.52
CA THR A 300 -17.38 13.52 2.37
C THR A 300 -16.00 14.17 2.26
N VAL A 301 -15.58 14.57 1.06
CA VAL A 301 -14.29 15.28 0.86
C VAL A 301 -14.21 16.52 1.74
N LYS A 302 -15.31 17.27 1.83
CA LYS A 302 -15.42 18.46 2.69
C LYS A 302 -15.13 18.16 4.16
N ASP A 303 -15.68 17.06 4.67
CA ASP A 303 -15.42 16.66 6.05
C ASP A 303 -14.01 16.08 6.22
N MET A 304 -13.43 15.47 5.20
CA MET A 304 -12.06 14.98 5.22
C MET A 304 -11.01 16.09 5.28
N ILE A 305 -11.30 17.30 4.78
CA ILE A 305 -10.36 18.45 4.80
C ILE A 305 -9.74 18.66 6.18
N THR A 306 -10.53 18.66 7.26
CA THR A 306 -10.00 18.87 8.62
C THR A 306 -9.02 17.77 9.03
N ARG A 307 -9.18 16.54 8.53
CA ARG A 307 -8.28 15.41 8.83
C ARG A 307 -6.97 15.57 8.06
N PHE A 308 -7.06 15.96 6.79
CA PHE A 308 -5.90 16.30 5.96
C PHE A 308 -5.08 17.45 6.54
N GLN A 309 -5.75 18.51 7.01
CA GLN A 309 -5.10 19.65 7.66
C GLN A 309 -4.32 19.24 8.91
N ARG A 310 -4.86 18.34 9.75
CA ARG A 310 -4.15 17.83 10.93
C ARG A 310 -2.83 17.13 10.58
N VAL A 311 -2.80 16.39 9.47
CA VAL A 311 -1.56 15.77 8.95
C VAL A 311 -0.54 16.86 8.56
N GLN A 312 -0.98 17.91 7.87
CA GLN A 312 -0.12 19.02 7.47
C GLN A 312 0.36 19.87 8.66
N GLU A 313 -0.51 20.13 9.64
CA GLU A 313 -0.17 20.82 10.89
C GLU A 313 0.89 20.06 11.69
N ALA A 314 0.84 18.73 11.65
CA ALA A 314 1.87 17.85 12.20
C ALA A 314 3.15 17.80 11.36
N LYS A 315 3.23 18.56 10.27
CA LYS A 315 4.36 18.63 9.32
C LYS A 315 4.72 17.25 8.78
N ARG A 316 3.70 16.54 8.29
CA ARG A 316 3.86 15.24 7.64
C ARG A 316 3.42 15.33 6.18
N PRO A 317 4.18 14.75 5.24
CA PRO A 317 3.68 14.51 3.90
C PRO A 317 2.35 13.76 3.90
N LEU A 318 1.45 14.19 3.01
CA LEU A 318 0.11 13.68 2.85
C LEU A 318 -0.09 13.22 1.41
N LEU A 319 -0.41 11.94 1.24
CA LEU A 319 -0.86 11.37 -0.01
C LEU A 319 -2.37 11.16 0.08
N ILE A 320 -3.11 11.67 -0.92
CA ILE A 320 -4.55 11.48 -1.03
C ILE A 320 -4.81 10.67 -2.30
N ARG A 321 -5.46 9.51 -2.16
CA ARG A 321 -5.88 8.69 -3.30
C ARG A 321 -7.41 8.62 -3.41
N GLY A 322 -7.94 8.81 -4.60
CA GLY A 322 -9.38 8.64 -4.85
C GLY A 322 -9.88 9.39 -6.07
N SER A 323 -11.18 9.25 -6.36
CA SER A 323 -11.85 9.99 -7.44
C SER A 323 -12.46 11.27 -6.90
N LEU A 324 -12.09 12.39 -7.50
CA LEU A 324 -12.53 13.74 -7.15
C LEU A 324 -13.23 14.37 -8.35
N ASP A 325 -14.36 15.03 -8.13
CA ASP A 325 -14.90 15.96 -9.13
C ASP A 325 -14.18 17.32 -9.09
N GLU A 326 -14.51 18.23 -10.01
CA GLU A 326 -13.89 19.55 -10.11
C GLU A 326 -14.07 20.41 -8.84
N ASP A 327 -15.25 20.36 -8.22
CA ASP A 327 -15.56 21.16 -7.03
C ASP A 327 -14.85 20.61 -5.80
N GLU A 328 -14.81 19.29 -5.65
CA GLU A 328 -14.06 18.60 -4.62
C GLU A 328 -12.55 18.86 -4.76
N LEU A 329 -12.01 18.83 -5.99
CA LEU A 329 -10.60 19.09 -6.25
C LEU A 329 -10.23 20.56 -5.94
N ARG A 330 -11.07 21.52 -6.33
CA ARG A 330 -10.88 22.93 -5.96
C ARG A 330 -10.88 23.10 -4.45
N LEU A 331 -11.83 22.46 -3.75
CA LEU A 331 -11.89 22.51 -2.29
C LEU A 331 -10.60 21.97 -1.65
N VAL A 332 -10.06 20.86 -2.14
CA VAL A 332 -8.78 20.30 -1.68
C VAL A 332 -7.64 21.29 -1.92
N CYS A 333 -7.53 21.86 -3.12
CA CYS A 333 -6.46 22.79 -3.48
C CYS A 333 -6.52 24.11 -2.70
N ASP A 334 -7.73 24.62 -2.43
CA ASP A 334 -7.94 25.87 -1.69
C ASP A 334 -7.71 25.69 -0.18
N SER A 335 -7.85 24.46 0.34
CA SER A 335 -7.81 24.18 1.78
C SER A 335 -6.50 23.60 2.29
N LEU A 336 -5.66 23.05 1.40
CA LEU A 336 -4.42 22.35 1.76
C LEU A 336 -3.18 23.05 1.20
N ASP A 337 -2.08 22.97 1.93
CA ASP A 337 -0.77 23.47 1.50
C ASP A 337 -0.18 22.52 0.43
N PRO A 338 0.38 22.99 -0.69
CA PRO A 338 0.99 22.11 -1.68
C PRO A 338 2.27 21.41 -1.19
N ARG A 339 2.92 21.90 -0.12
CA ARG A 339 4.16 21.32 0.43
C ARG A 339 3.88 19.96 1.05
N GLY A 340 4.58 18.94 0.55
CA GLY A 340 4.35 17.56 0.97
C GLY A 340 2.97 17.01 0.62
N LEU A 341 2.24 17.63 -0.31
CA LEU A 341 0.96 17.10 -0.78
C LEU A 341 1.15 16.33 -2.09
N TYR A 342 0.63 15.10 -2.11
CA TYR A 342 0.55 14.27 -3.31
C TYR A 342 -0.90 13.85 -3.54
N LEU A 343 -1.45 14.24 -4.69
CA LEU A 343 -2.77 13.81 -5.17
C LEU A 343 -2.61 12.68 -6.19
N HIS A 344 -3.06 11.48 -5.83
CA HIS A 344 -3.13 10.32 -6.71
C HIS A 344 -4.59 10.09 -7.13
N ILE A 345 -4.98 10.71 -8.23
CA ILE A 345 -6.38 10.82 -8.64
C ILE A 345 -6.78 9.63 -9.53
N ILE A 346 -7.87 8.96 -9.17
CA ILE A 346 -8.43 7.86 -9.96
C ILE A 346 -9.45 8.44 -10.94
N ILE A 347 -9.22 8.19 -12.23
CA ILE A 347 -10.05 8.61 -13.35
C ILE A 347 -10.53 7.38 -14.14
N GLU A 348 -11.64 7.48 -14.87
CA GLU A 348 -12.12 6.37 -15.71
C GLU A 348 -11.38 6.30 -17.06
N ASN A 349 -10.97 7.46 -17.58
CA ASN A 349 -10.31 7.61 -18.87
C ASN A 349 -9.49 8.90 -18.89
N LYS A 350 -8.64 9.04 -19.92
CA LYS A 350 -7.76 10.20 -20.07
C LYS A 350 -8.53 11.52 -20.18
N GLU A 351 -9.67 11.53 -20.86
CA GLU A 351 -10.46 12.75 -21.08
C GLU A 351 -10.94 13.38 -19.77
N GLU A 352 -11.20 12.58 -18.73
CA GLU A 352 -11.53 13.08 -17.39
C GLU A 352 -10.39 13.82 -16.70
N SER A 353 -9.13 13.54 -17.06
CA SER A 353 -8.00 14.24 -16.46
C SER A 353 -7.93 15.71 -16.89
N GLU A 354 -8.35 16.06 -18.10
CA GLU A 354 -8.16 17.40 -18.69
C GLU A 354 -8.74 18.56 -17.85
N PRO A 355 -10.01 18.54 -17.40
CA PRO A 355 -10.52 19.60 -16.52
C PRO A 355 -9.81 19.65 -15.17
N LEU A 356 -9.43 18.49 -14.61
CA LEU A 356 -8.72 18.41 -13.32
C LEU A 356 -7.30 18.96 -13.44
N ARG A 357 -6.63 18.70 -14.55
CA ARG A 357 -5.29 19.22 -14.88
C ARG A 357 -5.26 20.75 -14.91
N GLN A 358 -6.28 21.38 -15.49
CA GLN A 358 -6.41 22.84 -15.49
C GLN A 358 -6.50 23.42 -14.08
N ILE A 359 -7.22 22.76 -13.17
CA ILE A 359 -7.33 23.16 -11.75
C ILE A 359 -5.96 23.03 -11.07
N LEU A 360 -5.23 21.96 -11.38
CA LEU A 360 -3.92 21.64 -10.78
C LEU A 360 -2.74 22.40 -11.39
N GLY A 361 -2.97 23.14 -12.48
CA GLY A 361 -1.93 23.90 -13.17
C GLY A 361 -0.89 23.01 -13.87
N ILE A 362 -1.34 21.94 -14.52
CA ILE A 362 -0.55 20.97 -15.30
C ILE A 362 -1.08 20.74 -16.70
#